data_AF-A0A1U9VME2-F1
#
_entry.id   AF-A0A1U9VME2-F1
#
_cell.length_a   1.000
_cell.length_b   1.000
_cell.length_c   1.000
_cell.angle_alpha   90.00
_cell.angle_beta   90.00
_cell.angle_gamma   90.00
#
_symmetry.space_group_name_H-M   'P 1'
#
loop_
_entity.id
_entity.type
_entity.pdbx_description
1 polymer ?
#
loop_
_entity_poly.entity_id
_entity_poly.type
_entity_poly.pdbx_seq_one_letter_code
_entity_poly.pdbx_strand_id
1 'polypeptide(L)'
;MQAQIKRNLVLSMAAAAVAALAACGGGSDSGSSPSAAQVQGRAVDFYLSQANVVFPDCNNQTATTDSTGNFTFPTGCTKSAVKVSGGTDIGTGLAFGGVLLAPASDVAQGSTAVVTPFTTLLTQVGTDQSAALVANLGLQSSNLLTQDPMLDVTMLKGGVVLQQLIEQIAKALAGLSASTGGSLTAEAAAAAAAKAVGATVIGSSGSVDLTSTTLISNAVSAAVVNSQAALSSSTQASISAVAANVAALVTPVIASQVTNVSAGLANATLGATPAATVASLQKAGALQALTDSVQSSGSSLLVSSVTSAALGNAALASSLAALGSAVALGDGSAISSAAAALGNNVDGNGIASVISAVNPTDYLRIDSFSINGTAVPLSSAVTVNGSTLNNIKTGVTQVGQPFGTGASEIRAGLRYVYNGNEVIVVIERAVLTFSNNQLVAAQIPPGTSFQFVVNGTINTRVSVTSTGDSLFDSSSGQLTLSIATFLNKLRSSGILSAAQIQALTPTAPGAADVTLVVGSETGQPVRVRAVSGSGTAPMSVVGVDTGDSAVVGYGTRTIVTLVP
;
A
#
# COMPACT_ATOMS: atom_id res chain seq x y z
N MET A 1 18.16 -25.10 -34.63
CA MET A 1 18.08 -23.66 -34.93
C MET A 1 17.63 -22.95 -33.66
N GLN A 2 18.33 -21.88 -33.31
CA GLN A 2 18.65 -21.45 -31.94
C GLN A 2 17.45 -21.04 -31.08
N ALA A 3 17.34 -21.62 -29.88
CA ALA A 3 16.50 -21.15 -28.79
C ALA A 3 17.37 -20.26 -27.87
N GLN A 4 17.02 -18.98 -27.75
CA GLN A 4 17.60 -18.09 -26.75
C GLN A 4 16.76 -18.15 -25.46
N ILE A 5 17.32 -18.81 -24.44
CA ILE A 5 16.89 -18.70 -23.06
C ILE A 5 17.46 -17.38 -22.52
N LYS A 6 16.61 -16.45 -22.09
CA LYS A 6 17.00 -15.31 -21.27
C LYS A 6 16.10 -15.23 -20.03
N ARG A 7 16.53 -15.90 -18.96
CA ARG A 7 16.17 -15.57 -17.58
C ARG A 7 17.40 -14.91 -16.96
N ASN A 8 17.35 -13.61 -16.73
CA ASN A 8 18.32 -12.94 -15.85
C ASN A 8 17.78 -13.00 -14.42
N LEU A 9 18.05 -14.14 -13.78
CA LEU A 9 18.03 -14.31 -12.34
C LEU A 9 19.40 -13.84 -11.83
N VAL A 10 19.52 -12.59 -11.40
CA VAL A 10 20.73 -12.12 -10.70
C VAL A 10 20.55 -12.49 -9.22
N LEU A 11 20.95 -13.73 -8.89
CA LEU A 11 21.32 -14.11 -7.53
C LEU A 11 22.73 -13.54 -7.27
N SER A 12 22.83 -12.42 -6.57
CA SER A 12 24.08 -12.03 -5.91
C SER A 12 24.08 -12.57 -4.49
N MET A 13 24.33 -13.88 -4.35
CA MET A 13 24.92 -14.44 -3.14
C MET A 13 26.38 -13.99 -3.10
N ALA A 14 26.68 -12.96 -2.31
CA ALA A 14 28.03 -12.71 -1.83
C ALA A 14 28.06 -13.06 -0.34
N ALA A 15 28.44 -14.31 -0.06
CA ALA A 15 28.93 -14.69 1.26
C ALA A 15 30.27 -13.99 1.47
N ALA A 16 30.28 -12.91 2.25
CA ALA A 16 31.49 -12.35 2.83
C ALA A 16 31.44 -12.58 4.35
N ALA A 17 31.84 -13.79 4.75
CA ALA A 17 32.27 -14.04 6.10
C ALA A 17 33.63 -13.37 6.30
N VAL A 18 33.65 -12.16 6.85
CA VAL A 18 34.84 -11.61 7.50
C VAL A 18 34.56 -11.64 8.99
N ALA A 19 35.00 -12.71 9.62
CA ALA A 19 35.11 -12.81 11.06
C ALA A 19 36.10 -11.74 11.53
N ALA A 20 35.59 -10.65 12.09
CA ALA A 20 36.40 -9.80 12.95
C ALA A 20 36.62 -10.54 14.27
N LEU A 21 37.87 -10.87 14.54
CA LEU A 21 38.36 -11.37 15.82
C LEU A 21 37.94 -10.41 16.95
N ALA A 22 36.90 -10.76 17.71
CA ALA A 22 36.75 -10.26 19.07
C ALA A 22 37.69 -11.09 19.95
N ALA A 23 38.85 -10.51 20.24
CA ALA A 23 39.82 -11.06 21.16
C ALA A 23 39.20 -11.21 22.55
N CYS A 24 39.21 -12.44 23.05
CA CYS A 24 39.26 -12.74 24.47
C CYS A 24 40.56 -12.13 25.02
N GLY A 25 40.43 -11.11 25.86
CA GLY A 25 41.54 -10.42 26.53
C GLY A 25 41.13 -10.16 27.98
N GLY A 26 41.93 -10.68 28.91
CA GLY A 26 41.61 -10.85 30.33
C GLY A 26 41.24 -9.57 31.08
N GLY A 27 40.36 -9.75 32.07
CA GLY A 27 40.04 -8.75 33.06
C GLY A 27 41.22 -8.53 34.02
N SER A 28 41.53 -7.26 34.22
CA SER A 28 42.23 -6.76 35.41
C SER A 28 41.46 -5.55 35.92
N ASP A 29 41.12 -5.59 37.21
CA ASP A 29 40.30 -4.62 37.92
C ASP A 29 40.81 -3.19 37.78
N SER A 30 39.96 -2.31 37.26
CA SER A 30 40.06 -0.87 37.49
C SER A 30 38.67 -0.26 37.34
N GLY A 31 38.19 0.37 38.42
CA GLY A 31 36.81 0.85 38.56
C GLY A 31 36.43 1.88 37.49
N SER A 32 35.39 1.56 36.72
CA SER A 32 34.79 2.47 35.76
C SER A 32 33.66 3.24 36.43
N SER A 33 33.82 4.57 36.54
CA SER A 33 32.70 5.49 36.75
C SER A 33 31.55 5.19 35.78
N PRO A 34 30.28 5.39 36.16
CA PRO A 34 29.15 5.14 35.27
C PRO A 34 29.30 6.01 34.01
N SER A 35 29.36 5.37 32.83
CA SER A 35 29.40 6.09 31.56
C SER A 35 28.11 6.90 31.41
N ALA A 36 28.22 8.19 31.12
CA ALA A 36 27.07 9.02 30.82
C ALA A 36 26.21 8.36 29.73
N ALA A 37 24.89 8.25 29.96
CA ALA A 37 23.98 7.68 28.98
C ALA A 37 24.06 8.49 27.67
N GLN A 38 24.46 7.82 26.58
CA GLN A 38 24.58 8.46 25.27
C GLN A 38 23.18 8.81 24.75
N VAL A 39 23.09 9.92 24.01
CA VAL A 39 21.84 10.35 23.36
C VAL A 39 21.55 9.41 22.21
N GLN A 40 20.32 8.88 22.18
CA GLN A 40 19.87 7.92 21.19
C GLN A 40 18.94 8.59 20.18
N GLY A 41 18.86 8.01 18.99
CA GLY A 41 17.85 8.33 18.01
C GLY A 41 17.26 7.07 17.40
N ARG A 42 16.14 7.23 16.67
CA ARG A 42 15.44 6.15 16.00
C ARG A 42 14.88 6.61 14.65
N ALA A 43 15.06 5.82 13.60
CA ALA A 43 14.48 6.09 12.27
C ALA A 43 13.25 5.20 12.00
N VAL A 44 12.11 5.82 11.63
CA VAL A 44 10.81 5.13 11.57
C VAL A 44 9.96 5.55 10.35
N ASP A 45 9.82 4.64 9.40
CA ASP A 45 8.80 4.47 8.35
C ASP A 45 8.20 3.03 8.41
N PHE A 46 8.04 2.49 9.62
CA PHE A 46 8.58 1.19 10.09
C PHE A 46 10.08 1.30 10.37
N TYR A 47 10.62 0.49 11.26
CA TYR A 47 12.04 0.65 11.61
C TYR A 47 12.94 0.46 10.39
N LEU A 48 13.82 1.42 10.17
CA LEU A 48 14.81 1.35 9.10
C LEU A 48 16.07 0.69 9.63
N SER A 49 16.38 -0.51 9.16
CA SER A 49 17.56 -1.29 9.55
C SER A 49 18.75 -0.97 8.65
N GLN A 50 19.95 -0.84 9.23
CA GLN A 50 21.19 -0.56 8.49
C GLN A 50 21.12 0.70 7.60
N ALA A 51 20.30 1.68 7.98
CA ALA A 51 20.20 2.96 7.30
C ALA A 51 21.37 3.86 7.66
N ASN A 52 21.81 4.68 6.71
CA ASN A 52 22.86 5.66 6.93
C ASN A 52 22.26 6.91 7.57
N VAL A 53 22.80 7.30 8.72
CA VAL A 53 22.42 8.50 9.47
C VAL A 53 23.52 9.54 9.31
N VAL A 54 23.17 10.74 8.89
CA VAL A 54 24.10 11.88 8.73
C VAL A 54 23.66 13.01 9.65
N PHE A 55 24.62 13.65 10.30
CA PHE A 55 24.45 14.82 11.15
C PHE A 55 25.00 16.06 10.44
N PRO A 56 24.18 16.79 9.66
CA PRO A 56 24.68 17.82 8.74
C PRO A 56 25.35 19.00 9.45
N ASP A 57 24.82 19.39 10.62
CA ASP A 57 25.34 20.49 11.43
C ASP A 57 26.55 20.07 12.30
N CYS A 58 26.99 18.81 12.16
CA CYS A 58 28.08 18.23 12.91
C CYS A 58 29.15 17.66 11.97
N ASN A 59 29.66 18.50 11.05
CA ASN A 59 30.68 18.12 10.06
C ASN A 59 30.31 16.88 9.22
N ASN A 60 29.01 16.64 9.01
CA ASN A 60 28.49 15.44 8.34
C ASN A 60 29.01 14.13 8.96
N GLN A 61 29.22 14.09 10.28
CA GLN A 61 29.46 12.82 10.96
C GLN A 61 28.30 11.85 10.71
N THR A 62 28.58 10.55 10.79
CA THR A 62 27.63 9.51 10.45
C THR A 62 27.44 8.49 11.56
N ALA A 63 26.29 7.83 11.53
CA ALA A 63 25.98 6.63 12.29
C ALA A 63 25.19 5.66 11.41
N THR A 64 24.93 4.46 11.91
CA THR A 64 24.12 3.46 11.22
C THR A 64 23.06 2.93 12.16
N THR A 65 21.85 2.71 11.65
CA THR A 65 20.77 2.15 12.46
C THR A 65 20.93 0.65 12.69
N ASP A 66 20.53 0.18 13.87
CA ASP A 66 20.38 -1.25 14.18
C ASP A 66 19.10 -1.85 13.57
N SER A 67 18.85 -3.13 13.82
CA SER A 67 17.67 -3.86 13.32
C SER A 67 16.32 -3.34 13.82
N THR A 68 16.34 -2.47 14.83
CA THR A 68 15.17 -1.80 15.41
C THR A 68 15.17 -0.30 15.15
N GLY A 69 15.99 0.15 14.20
CA GLY A 69 16.06 1.53 13.77
C GLY A 69 16.81 2.47 14.72
N ASN A 70 17.40 1.96 15.82
CA ASN A 70 18.10 2.84 16.75
C ASN A 70 19.48 3.21 16.22
N PHE A 71 19.93 4.42 16.54
CA PHE A 71 21.29 4.87 16.34
C PHE A 71 21.74 5.70 17.56
N THR A 72 23.04 5.89 17.69
CA THR A 72 23.63 6.72 18.75
C THR A 72 24.21 7.99 18.12
N PHE A 73 23.98 9.13 18.77
CA PHE A 73 24.57 10.39 18.33
C PHE A 73 26.09 10.36 18.56
N PRO A 74 26.91 10.74 17.57
CA PRO A 74 28.31 10.95 17.80
C PRO A 74 28.56 12.05 18.83
N THR A 75 29.70 11.97 19.51
CA THR A 75 30.08 12.92 20.56
C THR A 75 30.03 14.36 20.06
N GLY A 76 29.26 15.22 20.72
CA GLY A 76 29.11 16.63 20.36
C GLY A 76 28.06 16.93 19.28
N CYS A 77 27.39 15.92 18.72
CA CYS A 77 26.40 16.11 17.66
C CYS A 77 24.94 16.16 18.14
N THR A 78 24.67 16.17 19.45
CA THR A 78 23.32 16.03 20.04
C THR A 78 22.35 17.17 19.70
N LYS A 79 22.85 18.27 19.12
CA LYS A 79 22.07 19.42 18.66
C LYS A 79 21.88 19.49 17.14
N SER A 80 22.50 18.56 16.41
CA SER A 80 22.46 18.55 14.95
C SER A 80 21.08 18.14 14.45
N ALA A 81 20.67 18.69 13.31
CA ALA A 81 19.66 18.04 12.48
C ALA A 81 20.12 16.63 12.11
N VAL A 82 19.16 15.78 11.75
CA VAL A 82 19.43 14.38 11.39
C VAL A 82 18.85 14.11 10.00
N LYS A 83 19.64 13.45 9.16
CA LYS A 83 19.20 12.93 7.86
C LYS A 83 19.41 11.42 7.82
N VAL A 84 18.39 10.68 7.45
CA VAL A 84 18.44 9.21 7.31
C VAL A 84 18.10 8.83 5.88
N SER A 85 18.90 7.96 5.27
CA SER A 85 18.65 7.41 3.93
C SER A 85 19.20 5.99 3.78
N GLY A 86 18.67 5.26 2.81
CA GLY A 86 19.04 3.86 2.55
C GLY A 86 18.63 2.92 3.69
N GLY A 87 19.28 1.76 3.76
CA GLY A 87 18.89 0.68 4.67
C GLY A 87 17.70 -0.13 4.16
N THR A 88 17.11 -0.93 5.04
CA THR A 88 15.98 -1.82 4.77
C THR A 88 14.83 -1.47 5.70
N ASP A 89 13.67 -1.21 5.11
CA ASP A 89 12.43 -1.03 5.85
C ASP A 89 11.93 -2.40 6.37
N ILE A 90 11.75 -2.56 7.69
CA ILE A 90 11.35 -3.87 8.24
C ILE A 90 9.91 -4.28 7.90
N GLY A 91 9.05 -3.32 7.55
CA GLY A 91 7.67 -3.62 7.17
C GLY A 91 7.64 -4.35 5.83
N THR A 92 8.26 -3.75 4.83
CA THR A 92 8.30 -4.28 3.46
C THR A 92 9.42 -5.29 3.21
N GLY A 93 10.49 -5.25 4.00
CA GLY A 93 11.73 -5.98 3.72
C GLY A 93 12.49 -5.45 2.50
N LEU A 94 12.13 -4.28 1.97
CA LEU A 94 12.75 -3.67 0.80
C LEU A 94 13.75 -2.58 1.20
N ALA A 95 14.63 -2.22 0.26
CA ALA A 95 15.51 -1.08 0.44
C ALA A 95 14.70 0.21 0.56
N PHE A 96 15.00 1.04 1.55
CA PHE A 96 14.34 2.32 1.74
C PHE A 96 14.88 3.33 0.70
N GLY A 97 14.00 3.75 -0.21
CA GLY A 97 14.32 4.66 -1.31
C GLY A 97 14.13 6.15 -0.97
N GLY A 98 13.52 6.46 0.18
CA GLY A 98 13.25 7.81 0.61
C GLY A 98 14.39 8.49 1.39
N VAL A 99 14.08 9.67 1.94
CA VAL A 99 14.93 10.41 2.88
C VAL A 99 14.06 10.85 4.04
N LEU A 100 14.45 10.49 5.27
CA LEU A 100 13.82 11.03 6.48
C LEU A 100 14.70 12.12 7.09
N LEU A 101 14.07 13.19 7.57
CA LEU A 101 14.73 14.32 8.20
C LEU A 101 14.17 14.56 9.60
N ALA A 102 15.00 15.02 10.52
CA ALA A 102 14.57 15.60 11.78
C ALA A 102 15.28 16.93 11.99
N PRO A 103 14.56 17.97 12.47
CA PRO A 103 15.15 19.28 12.69
C PRO A 103 16.17 19.24 13.82
N ALA A 104 17.12 20.17 13.79
CA ALA A 104 18.04 20.42 14.90
C ALA A 104 17.23 20.69 16.18
N SER A 105 17.50 19.95 17.24
CA SER A 105 16.83 20.09 18.53
C SER A 105 17.78 19.70 19.67
N ASP A 106 17.56 20.26 20.87
CA ASP A 106 18.36 19.89 22.05
C ASP A 106 17.79 18.60 22.65
N VAL A 107 18.27 17.46 22.18
CA VAL A 107 17.80 16.14 22.65
C VAL A 107 18.43 15.86 24.00
N ALA A 108 17.61 15.89 25.06
CA ALA A 108 18.08 15.65 26.42
C ALA A 108 18.67 14.24 26.57
N GLN A 109 19.68 14.10 27.43
CA GLN A 109 20.19 12.77 27.80
C GLN A 109 19.06 11.88 28.34
N GLY A 110 19.05 10.62 27.92
CA GLY A 110 17.98 9.66 28.23
C GLY A 110 16.71 9.82 27.37
N SER A 111 16.68 10.77 26.42
CA SER A 111 15.62 10.89 25.42
C SER A 111 16.04 10.27 24.09
N THR A 112 15.05 9.87 23.29
CA THR A 112 15.23 9.35 21.94
C THR A 112 14.67 10.34 20.92
N ALA A 113 15.52 10.86 20.05
CA ALA A 113 15.06 11.63 18.89
C ALA A 113 14.45 10.68 17.86
N VAL A 114 13.30 11.01 17.28
CA VAL A 114 12.67 10.16 16.26
C VAL A 114 12.74 10.86 14.91
N VAL A 115 13.24 10.15 13.90
CA VAL A 115 13.30 10.61 12.50
C VAL A 115 12.21 9.88 11.74
N THR A 116 11.16 10.60 11.36
CA THR A 116 9.91 10.06 10.76
C THR A 116 9.49 10.87 9.53
N PRO A 117 8.51 10.39 8.76
CA PRO A 117 7.83 11.20 7.75
C PRO A 117 7.26 12.51 8.31
N PHE A 118 6.78 12.52 9.57
CA PHE A 118 6.27 13.73 10.22
C PHE A 118 7.36 14.75 10.54
N THR A 119 8.49 14.31 11.12
CA THR A 119 9.63 15.21 11.36
C THR A 119 10.25 15.68 10.06
N THR A 120 10.11 14.90 8.98
CA THR A 120 10.53 15.29 7.64
C THR A 120 9.72 16.48 7.14
N LEU A 121 8.39 16.44 7.27
CA LEU A 121 7.56 17.60 6.97
C LEU A 121 7.94 18.81 7.85
N LEU A 122 8.10 18.62 9.16
CA LEU A 122 8.50 19.70 10.09
C LEU A 122 9.81 20.37 9.69
N THR A 123 10.79 19.59 9.24
CA THR A 123 12.07 20.11 8.76
C THR A 123 11.89 21.03 7.55
N GLN A 124 10.89 20.75 6.69
CA GLN A 124 10.64 21.52 5.48
C GLN A 124 9.75 22.76 5.70
N VAL A 125 8.83 22.71 6.65
CA VAL A 125 7.80 23.76 6.88
C VAL A 125 8.00 24.56 8.17
N GLY A 126 8.94 24.14 9.01
CA GLY A 126 9.25 24.75 10.31
C GLY A 126 8.57 24.04 11.49
N THR A 127 9.28 23.98 12.62
CA THR A 127 8.83 23.31 13.85
C THR A 127 7.58 23.94 14.47
N ASP A 128 7.38 25.25 14.25
CA ASP A 128 6.22 26.00 14.76
C ASP A 128 4.90 25.52 14.16
N GLN A 129 4.95 24.76 13.06
CA GLN A 129 3.78 24.18 12.39
C GLN A 129 3.35 22.83 12.97
N SER A 130 4.00 22.32 14.03
CA SER A 130 3.68 21.01 14.61
C SER A 130 2.22 20.88 15.01
N ALA A 131 1.63 21.90 15.64
CA ALA A 131 0.21 21.86 16.02
C ALA A 131 -0.72 21.79 14.80
N ALA A 132 -0.41 22.54 13.74
CA ALA A 132 -1.19 22.53 12.50
C ALA A 132 -1.10 21.17 11.79
N LEU A 133 0.10 20.58 11.71
CA LEU A 133 0.29 19.24 11.14
C LEU A 133 -0.46 18.17 11.93
N VAL A 134 -0.35 18.18 13.26
CA VAL A 134 -1.08 17.23 14.12
C VAL A 134 -2.58 17.33 13.89
N ALA A 135 -3.14 18.55 13.90
CA ALA A 135 -4.56 18.78 13.71
C ALA A 135 -5.04 18.35 12.31
N ASN A 136 -4.32 18.76 11.26
CA ASN A 136 -4.73 18.49 9.88
C ASN A 136 -4.53 17.02 9.52
N LEU A 137 -3.56 16.31 10.10
CA LEU A 137 -3.36 14.87 9.87
C LEU A 137 -4.21 13.99 10.81
N GLY A 138 -5.03 14.60 11.69
CA GLY A 138 -5.89 13.86 12.63
C GLY A 138 -5.11 13.05 13.66
N LEU A 139 -3.87 13.44 13.97
CA LEU A 139 -3.02 12.73 14.92
C LEU A 139 -3.45 13.03 16.36
N GLN A 140 -3.36 12.02 17.22
CA GLN A 140 -3.71 12.15 18.64
C GLN A 140 -2.52 12.67 19.47
N SER A 141 -1.29 12.37 19.05
CA SER A 141 -0.07 12.85 19.72
C SER A 141 0.25 14.29 19.30
N SER A 142 0.55 15.14 20.28
CA SER A 142 0.97 16.52 20.04
C SER A 142 2.48 16.69 19.81
N ASN A 143 3.30 15.65 20.03
CA ASN A 143 4.76 15.73 19.91
C ASN A 143 5.30 14.82 18.80
N LEU A 144 5.53 15.41 17.63
CA LEU A 144 6.05 14.71 16.45
C LEU A 144 7.56 14.42 16.53
N LEU A 145 8.31 15.09 17.41
CA LEU A 145 9.78 15.02 17.45
C LEU A 145 10.30 13.81 18.24
N THR A 146 9.49 13.28 19.16
CA THR A 146 9.93 12.20 20.07
C THR A 146 8.98 11.00 20.09
N GLN A 147 7.80 11.09 19.50
CA GLN A 147 6.85 9.98 19.49
C GLN A 147 7.21 8.99 18.39
N ASP A 148 7.34 7.71 18.76
CA ASP A 148 7.59 6.61 17.83
C ASP A 148 6.27 6.16 17.18
N PRO A 149 6.12 6.26 15.84
CA PRO A 149 4.95 5.76 15.12
C PRO A 149 4.67 4.28 15.34
N MET A 150 5.67 3.43 15.61
CA MET A 150 5.46 2.01 15.87
C MET A 150 4.76 1.71 17.21
N LEU A 151 4.56 2.74 18.04
CA LEU A 151 3.86 2.68 19.32
C LEU A 151 2.51 3.42 19.32
N ASP A 152 2.12 4.02 18.18
CA ASP A 152 0.84 4.71 18.01
C ASP A 152 0.26 4.33 16.64
N VAL A 153 -0.86 3.61 16.62
CA VAL A 153 -1.42 3.06 15.38
C VAL A 153 -1.86 4.15 14.40
N THR A 154 -2.30 5.30 14.89
CA THR A 154 -2.74 6.43 14.06
C THR A 154 -1.52 7.08 13.41
N MET A 155 -0.43 7.26 14.17
CA MET A 155 0.84 7.73 13.63
C MET A 155 1.48 6.73 12.67
N LEU A 156 1.39 5.42 12.92
CA LEU A 156 1.88 4.40 11.99
C LEU A 156 1.17 4.50 10.64
N LYS A 157 -0.18 4.47 10.65
CA LYS A 157 -1.01 4.57 9.43
C LYS A 157 -0.70 5.86 8.69
N GLY A 158 -0.76 6.99 9.39
CA GLY A 158 -0.52 8.31 8.79
C GLY A 158 0.90 8.46 8.26
N GLY A 159 1.90 7.97 8.99
CA GLY A 159 3.32 8.07 8.64
C GLY A 159 3.65 7.30 7.37
N VAL A 160 3.21 6.03 7.28
CA VAL A 160 3.45 5.19 6.10
C VAL A 160 2.74 5.75 4.87
N VAL A 161 1.46 6.15 4.99
CA VAL A 161 0.71 6.75 3.87
C VAL A 161 1.36 8.06 3.41
N LEU A 162 1.81 8.88 4.35
CA LEU A 162 2.51 10.13 4.08
C LEU A 162 3.84 9.91 3.36
N GLN A 163 4.65 8.94 3.81
CA GLN A 163 5.91 8.62 3.16
C GLN A 163 5.68 8.14 1.73
N GLN A 164 4.68 7.28 1.51
CA GLN A 164 4.36 6.81 0.17
C GLN A 164 3.91 7.95 -0.75
N LEU A 165 3.12 8.91 -0.25
CA LEU A 165 2.80 10.10 -1.03
C LEU A 165 4.07 10.88 -1.43
N ILE A 166 4.97 11.13 -0.49
CA ILE A 166 6.24 11.85 -0.74
C ILE A 166 7.09 11.10 -1.77
N GLU A 167 7.26 9.79 -1.62
CA GLU A 167 8.07 8.96 -2.53
C GLU A 167 7.49 8.92 -3.94
N GLN A 168 6.17 8.78 -4.08
CA GLN A 168 5.54 8.75 -5.40
C GLN A 168 5.64 10.09 -6.13
N ILE A 169 5.56 11.22 -5.40
CA ILE A 169 5.83 12.55 -5.97
C ILE A 169 7.30 12.67 -6.36
N ALA A 170 8.24 12.23 -5.52
CA ALA A 170 9.67 12.25 -5.82
C ALA A 170 10.01 11.41 -7.07
N LYS A 171 9.36 10.25 -7.26
CA LYS A 171 9.48 9.43 -8.48
C LYS A 171 8.94 10.16 -9.72
N ALA A 172 7.82 10.90 -9.60
CA ALA A 172 7.33 11.73 -10.69
C ALA A 172 8.33 12.84 -11.07
N LEU A 173 8.96 13.47 -10.08
CA LEU A 173 10.01 14.47 -10.31
C LEU A 173 11.28 13.88 -10.95
N ALA A 174 11.65 12.64 -10.59
CA ALA A 174 12.74 11.93 -11.25
C ALA A 174 12.42 11.69 -12.74
N GLY A 175 11.19 11.28 -13.05
CA GLY A 175 10.70 11.16 -14.44
C GLY A 175 10.70 12.50 -15.18
N LEU A 176 10.34 13.60 -14.51
CA LEU A 176 10.40 14.95 -15.07
C LEU A 176 11.83 15.35 -15.42
N SER A 177 12.78 15.13 -14.52
CA SER A 177 14.20 15.40 -14.77
C SER A 177 14.73 14.60 -15.97
N ALA A 178 14.34 13.33 -16.07
CA ALA A 178 14.70 12.47 -17.20
C ALA A 178 14.10 12.95 -18.53
N SER A 179 12.84 13.42 -18.55
CA SER A 179 12.18 13.95 -19.75
C SER A 179 12.74 15.30 -20.21
N THR A 180 13.07 16.18 -19.26
CA THR A 180 13.37 17.59 -19.56
C THR A 180 14.85 17.91 -19.64
N GLY A 181 15.73 17.00 -19.21
CA GLY A 181 17.15 17.27 -19.01
C GLY A 181 17.35 18.22 -17.83
N GLY A 182 18.00 17.76 -16.77
CA GLY A 182 18.23 18.54 -15.55
C GLY A 182 19.25 17.88 -14.63
N SER A 183 19.51 18.52 -13.49
CA SER A 183 20.45 18.05 -12.46
C SER A 183 19.75 17.66 -11.15
N LEU A 184 18.43 17.48 -11.18
CA LEU A 184 17.65 17.13 -10.00
C LEU A 184 18.09 15.77 -9.45
N THR A 185 18.64 15.75 -8.24
CA THR A 185 19.03 14.53 -7.54
C THR A 185 17.82 13.90 -6.83
N ALA A 186 17.94 12.63 -6.44
CA ALA A 186 16.90 11.94 -5.69
C ALA A 186 16.58 12.62 -4.35
N GLU A 187 17.61 13.11 -3.65
CA GLU A 187 17.45 13.83 -2.38
C GLU A 187 16.76 15.17 -2.57
N ALA A 188 17.10 15.92 -3.63
CA ALA A 188 16.45 17.18 -3.95
C ALA A 188 14.98 16.97 -4.36
N ALA A 189 14.69 15.90 -5.11
CA ALA A 189 13.32 15.51 -5.44
C ALA A 189 12.51 15.14 -4.18
N ALA A 190 13.08 14.34 -3.28
CA ALA A 190 12.43 13.98 -2.01
C ALA A 190 12.17 15.21 -1.12
N ALA A 191 13.13 16.13 -1.02
CA ALA A 191 12.95 17.38 -0.28
C ALA A 191 11.85 18.28 -0.90
N ALA A 192 11.85 18.43 -2.23
CA ALA A 192 10.83 19.20 -2.94
C ALA A 192 9.41 18.61 -2.76
N ALA A 193 9.30 17.28 -2.80
CA ALA A 193 8.07 16.54 -2.54
C ALA A 193 7.60 16.72 -1.09
N ALA A 194 8.47 16.48 -0.11
CA ALA A 194 8.13 16.64 1.31
C ALA A 194 7.70 18.08 1.64
N LYS A 195 8.41 19.09 1.11
CA LYS A 195 8.04 20.49 1.27
C LYS A 195 6.66 20.80 0.69
N ALA A 196 6.37 20.29 -0.50
CA ALA A 196 5.09 20.50 -1.16
C ALA A 196 3.93 19.83 -0.43
N VAL A 197 4.11 18.58 0.01
CA VAL A 197 3.11 17.86 0.81
C VAL A 197 2.87 18.60 2.12
N GLY A 198 3.93 18.97 2.85
CA GLY A 198 3.81 19.70 4.12
C GLY A 198 3.07 21.03 3.97
N ALA A 199 3.43 21.84 2.96
CA ALA A 199 2.75 23.10 2.69
C ALA A 199 1.27 22.91 2.32
N THR A 200 0.94 21.87 1.54
CA THR A 200 -0.44 21.57 1.15
C THR A 200 -1.28 21.11 2.34
N VAL A 201 -0.70 20.26 3.20
CA VAL A 201 -1.35 19.81 4.44
C VAL A 201 -1.62 20.99 5.37
N ILE A 202 -0.62 21.85 5.62
CA ILE A 202 -0.78 23.02 6.52
C ILE A 202 -1.74 24.06 5.95
N GLY A 203 -1.73 24.27 4.64
CA GLY A 203 -2.64 25.19 3.97
C GLY A 203 -4.09 24.72 3.89
N SER A 204 -4.38 23.47 4.25
CA SER A 204 -5.73 22.91 4.24
C SER A 204 -6.51 23.31 5.51
N SER A 205 -7.83 23.50 5.35
CA SER A 205 -8.73 23.73 6.48
C SER A 205 -9.28 22.40 7.02
N GLY A 206 -9.00 22.12 8.28
CA GLY A 206 -9.50 20.92 8.97
C GLY A 206 -8.72 19.65 8.64
N SER A 207 -9.32 18.49 8.92
CA SER A 207 -8.70 17.19 8.68
C SER A 207 -8.50 16.96 7.19
N VAL A 208 -7.32 16.48 6.86
CA VAL A 208 -6.85 16.19 5.51
C VAL A 208 -7.03 14.72 5.20
N ASP A 209 -7.50 14.43 4.00
CA ASP A 209 -7.44 13.10 3.39
C ASP A 209 -6.24 13.03 2.45
N LEU A 210 -5.21 12.25 2.84
CA LEU A 210 -4.00 12.05 2.05
C LEU A 210 -4.25 11.29 0.73
N THR A 211 -5.42 10.67 0.56
CA THR A 211 -5.83 10.00 -0.68
C THR A 211 -6.57 10.93 -1.64
N SER A 212 -6.89 12.17 -1.22
CA SER A 212 -7.62 13.15 -2.02
C SER A 212 -6.85 13.55 -3.27
N THR A 213 -7.46 13.39 -4.44
CA THR A 213 -6.88 13.79 -5.73
C THR A 213 -6.60 15.30 -5.79
N THR A 214 -7.40 16.13 -5.13
CA THR A 214 -7.16 17.58 -5.05
C THR A 214 -5.90 17.89 -4.26
N LEU A 215 -5.72 17.27 -3.09
CA LEU A 215 -4.51 17.45 -2.30
C LEU A 215 -3.28 16.98 -3.06
N ILE A 216 -3.35 15.77 -3.63
CA ILE A 216 -2.24 15.16 -4.36
C ILE A 216 -1.86 16.03 -5.56
N SER A 217 -2.84 16.52 -6.32
CA SER A 217 -2.59 17.41 -7.47
C SER A 217 -1.90 18.72 -7.06
N ASN A 218 -2.34 19.32 -5.95
CA ASN A 218 -1.73 20.54 -5.41
C ASN A 218 -0.28 20.27 -4.95
N ALA A 219 -0.06 19.16 -4.24
CA ALA A 219 1.28 18.76 -3.79
C ALA A 219 2.22 18.45 -4.97
N VAL A 220 1.76 17.74 -6.00
CA VAL A 220 2.56 17.48 -7.22
C VAL A 220 2.92 18.80 -7.90
N SER A 221 1.94 19.68 -8.12
CA SER A 221 2.17 20.98 -8.76
C SER A 221 3.21 21.82 -7.99
N ALA A 222 3.05 21.91 -6.67
CA ALA A 222 3.98 22.63 -5.81
C ALA A 222 5.37 21.97 -5.77
N ALA A 223 5.46 20.65 -5.85
CA ALA A 223 6.73 19.93 -5.88
C ALA A 223 7.52 20.24 -7.17
N VAL A 224 6.84 20.28 -8.32
CA VAL A 224 7.45 20.68 -9.60
C VAL A 224 8.01 22.10 -9.52
N VAL A 225 7.24 23.03 -8.95
CA VAL A 225 7.70 24.41 -8.74
C VAL A 225 8.89 24.48 -7.77
N ASN A 226 8.87 23.72 -6.67
CA ASN A 226 9.98 23.64 -5.73
C ASN A 226 11.28 23.10 -6.38
N SER A 227 11.16 22.30 -7.44
CA SER A 227 12.30 21.75 -8.19
C SER A 227 12.77 22.64 -9.35
N GLN A 228 12.12 23.77 -9.63
CA GLN A 228 12.35 24.59 -10.83
C GLN A 228 13.83 24.89 -11.10
N ALA A 229 14.60 25.28 -10.08
CA ALA A 229 16.00 25.67 -10.24
C ALA A 229 16.92 24.54 -10.73
N ALA A 230 16.51 23.27 -10.58
CA ALA A 230 17.28 22.10 -11.01
C ALA A 230 16.85 21.54 -12.38
N LEU A 231 15.83 22.14 -13.02
CA LEU A 231 15.33 21.76 -14.34
C LEU A 231 16.01 22.57 -15.45
N SER A 232 15.92 22.11 -16.71
CA SER A 232 16.42 22.87 -17.86
C SER A 232 15.77 24.25 -18.00
N SER A 233 16.50 25.21 -18.57
CA SER A 233 16.04 26.59 -18.76
C SER A 233 14.74 26.70 -19.58
N SER A 234 14.55 25.82 -20.56
CA SER A 234 13.30 25.75 -21.34
C SER A 234 12.10 25.34 -20.48
N THR A 235 12.30 24.39 -19.57
CA THR A 235 11.28 23.93 -18.60
C THR A 235 10.97 25.02 -17.59
N GLN A 236 11.99 25.72 -17.10
CA GLN A 236 11.84 26.84 -16.16
C GLN A 236 10.95 27.96 -16.74
N ALA A 237 11.07 28.26 -18.03
CA ALA A 237 10.28 29.29 -18.70
C ALA A 237 8.77 28.96 -18.76
N SER A 238 8.41 27.68 -18.70
CA SER A 238 7.03 27.19 -18.78
C SER A 238 6.57 26.49 -17.50
N ILE A 239 7.20 26.77 -16.36
CA ILE A 239 7.05 25.98 -15.13
C ILE A 239 5.59 25.82 -14.67
N SER A 240 4.75 26.84 -14.87
CA SER A 240 3.33 26.78 -14.48
C SER A 240 2.56 25.76 -15.32
N ALA A 241 2.81 25.70 -16.63
CA ALA A 241 2.20 24.71 -17.51
C ALA A 241 2.74 23.30 -17.21
N VAL A 242 4.04 23.19 -16.97
CA VAL A 242 4.70 21.91 -16.60
C VAL A 242 4.12 21.38 -15.29
N ALA A 243 3.99 22.22 -14.26
CA ALA A 243 3.42 21.83 -12.97
C ALA A 243 1.97 21.30 -13.13
N ALA A 244 1.12 22.04 -13.85
CA ALA A 244 -0.26 21.66 -14.09
C ALA A 244 -0.36 20.35 -14.90
N ASN A 245 0.45 20.19 -15.94
CA ASN A 245 0.45 19.02 -16.80
C ASN A 245 1.01 17.77 -16.13
N VAL A 246 2.09 17.90 -15.34
CA VAL A 246 2.62 16.80 -14.53
C VAL A 246 1.59 16.38 -13.49
N ALA A 247 0.96 17.33 -12.79
CA ALA A 247 -0.10 17.03 -11.83
C ALA A 247 -1.29 16.31 -12.48
N ALA A 248 -1.77 16.79 -13.63
CA ALA A 248 -2.83 16.14 -14.40
C ALA A 248 -2.46 14.68 -14.77
N LEU A 249 -1.20 14.46 -15.17
CA LEU A 249 -0.70 13.16 -15.63
C LEU A 249 -0.53 12.15 -14.49
N VAL A 250 0.08 12.53 -13.35
CA VAL A 250 0.44 11.55 -12.30
C VAL A 250 -0.53 11.47 -11.15
N THR A 251 -1.38 12.47 -10.90
CA THR A 251 -2.31 12.46 -9.77
C THR A 251 -3.16 11.20 -9.71
N PRO A 252 -3.78 10.70 -10.81
CA PRO A 252 -4.56 9.46 -10.76
C PRO A 252 -3.73 8.24 -10.33
N VAL A 253 -2.49 8.15 -10.81
CA VAL A 253 -1.58 7.03 -10.50
C VAL A 253 -1.14 7.07 -9.05
N ILE A 254 -0.74 8.24 -8.56
CA ILE A 254 -0.34 8.44 -7.16
C ILE A 254 -1.52 8.18 -6.22
N ALA A 255 -2.70 8.73 -6.53
CA ALA A 255 -3.91 8.53 -5.73
C ALA A 255 -4.30 7.05 -5.63
N SER A 256 -4.23 6.30 -6.72
CA SER A 256 -4.50 4.85 -6.72
C SER A 256 -3.55 4.10 -5.77
N GLN A 257 -2.25 4.40 -5.83
CA GLN A 257 -1.26 3.76 -4.97
C GLN A 257 -1.45 4.13 -3.48
N VAL A 258 -1.58 5.43 -3.18
CA VAL A 258 -1.76 5.93 -1.81
C VAL A 258 -3.08 5.41 -1.20
N THR A 259 -4.14 5.34 -2.01
CA THR A 259 -5.42 4.74 -1.59
C THR A 259 -5.26 3.27 -1.24
N ASN A 260 -4.56 2.49 -2.07
CA ASN A 260 -4.33 1.07 -1.81
C ASN A 260 -3.49 0.85 -0.55
N VAL A 261 -2.47 1.68 -0.29
CA VAL A 261 -1.67 1.63 0.95
C VAL A 261 -2.54 1.97 2.17
N SER A 262 -3.32 3.05 2.09
CA SER A 262 -4.24 3.48 3.15
C SER A 262 -5.27 2.39 3.46
N ALA A 263 -5.90 1.81 2.44
CA ALA A 263 -6.84 0.71 2.57
C ALA A 263 -6.19 -0.55 3.16
N GLY A 264 -4.94 -0.84 2.75
CA GLY A 264 -4.16 -1.96 3.28
C GLY A 264 -3.96 -1.87 4.80
N LEU A 265 -3.74 -0.65 5.30
CA LEU A 265 -3.50 -0.39 6.71
C LEU A 265 -4.77 -0.01 7.49
N ALA A 266 -5.95 0.05 6.87
CA ALA A 266 -7.17 0.54 7.50
C ALA A 266 -7.50 -0.21 8.81
N ASN A 267 -7.33 -1.54 8.82
CA ASN A 267 -7.58 -2.41 9.97
C ASN A 267 -6.32 -2.71 10.80
N ALA A 268 -5.21 -2.00 10.59
CA ALA A 268 -3.99 -2.22 11.36
C ALA A 268 -4.24 -1.97 12.86
N THR A 269 -3.66 -2.85 13.68
CA THR A 269 -3.61 -2.80 15.15
C THR A 269 -2.16 -2.99 15.62
N LEU A 270 -1.83 -2.48 16.80
CA LEU A 270 -0.50 -2.68 17.38
C LEU A 270 -0.42 -4.06 18.04
N GLY A 271 0.67 -4.77 17.76
CA GLY A 271 1.06 -5.95 18.53
C GLY A 271 1.72 -5.56 19.85
N ALA A 272 2.04 -6.57 20.67
CA ALA A 272 2.76 -6.37 21.94
C ALA A 272 4.17 -5.78 21.75
N THR A 273 4.74 -5.92 20.54
CA THR A 273 6.02 -5.34 20.14
C THR A 273 5.92 -4.84 18.69
N PRO A 274 6.80 -3.91 18.26
CA PRO A 274 6.88 -3.50 16.86
C PRO A 274 7.06 -4.66 15.87
N ALA A 275 7.86 -5.66 16.22
CA ALA A 275 8.03 -6.86 15.41
C ALA A 275 6.74 -7.69 15.31
N ALA A 276 5.97 -7.79 16.41
CA ALA A 276 4.66 -8.44 16.40
C ALA A 276 3.63 -7.65 15.57
N THR A 277 3.68 -6.31 15.58
CA THR A 277 2.87 -5.46 14.69
C THR A 277 3.16 -5.79 13.23
N VAL A 278 4.44 -5.78 12.82
CA VAL A 278 4.83 -6.12 11.44
C VAL A 278 4.39 -7.53 11.06
N ALA A 279 4.63 -8.53 11.92
CA ALA A 279 4.23 -9.91 11.65
C ALA A 279 2.70 -10.06 11.48
N SER A 280 1.91 -9.33 12.27
CA SER A 280 0.45 -9.30 12.14
C SER A 280 0.01 -8.70 10.80
N LEU A 281 0.60 -7.57 10.41
CA LEU A 281 0.31 -6.91 9.13
C LEU A 281 0.71 -7.78 7.93
N GLN A 282 1.87 -8.45 8.01
CA GLN A 282 2.32 -9.40 6.99
C GLN A 282 1.37 -10.59 6.87
N LYS A 283 1.00 -11.21 7.99
CA LYS A 283 0.04 -12.32 8.00
C LYS A 283 -1.31 -11.91 7.42
N ALA A 284 -1.77 -10.70 7.72
CA ALA A 284 -3.01 -10.16 7.17
C ALA A 284 -2.93 -9.87 5.67
N GLY A 285 -1.73 -9.70 5.09
CA GLY A 285 -1.55 -9.23 3.72
C GLY A 285 -1.57 -7.70 3.57
N ALA A 286 -1.62 -6.97 4.69
CA ALA A 286 -1.77 -5.51 4.75
C ALA A 286 -0.61 -4.75 4.11
N LEU A 287 0.59 -5.35 4.10
CA LEU A 287 1.80 -4.71 3.56
C LEU A 287 1.97 -4.90 2.05
N GLN A 288 1.10 -5.67 1.38
CA GLN A 288 1.25 -5.92 -0.05
C GLN A 288 1.13 -4.65 -0.89
N ALA A 289 0.14 -3.81 -0.58
CA ALA A 289 -0.07 -2.54 -1.27
C ALA A 289 1.13 -1.60 -1.10
N LEU A 290 1.75 -1.63 0.09
CA LEU A 290 2.95 -0.87 0.40
C LEU A 290 4.14 -1.35 -0.43
N THR A 291 4.40 -2.65 -0.45
CA THR A 291 5.43 -3.28 -1.29
C THR A 291 5.23 -2.93 -2.77
N ASP A 292 4.00 -3.01 -3.28
CA ASP A 292 3.67 -2.65 -4.66
C ASP A 292 3.93 -1.17 -4.95
N SER A 293 3.60 -0.26 -4.03
CA SER A 293 3.87 1.17 -4.19
C SER A 293 5.37 1.48 -4.17
N VAL A 294 6.12 0.90 -3.22
CA VAL A 294 7.58 1.07 -3.12
C VAL A 294 8.27 0.61 -4.40
N GLN A 295 7.87 -0.53 -4.96
CA GLN A 295 8.46 -1.07 -6.19
C GLN A 295 7.95 -0.40 -7.47
N SER A 296 6.83 0.33 -7.40
CA SER A 296 6.24 0.99 -8.57
C SER A 296 7.20 1.99 -9.20
N SER A 297 7.43 1.82 -10.50
CA SER A 297 8.10 2.78 -11.38
C SER A 297 7.12 3.59 -12.22
N GLY A 298 5.80 3.38 -12.04
CA GLY A 298 4.76 3.88 -12.93
C GLY A 298 4.78 5.40 -13.11
N SER A 299 4.87 6.19 -12.03
CA SER A 299 4.88 7.65 -12.10
C SER A 299 6.13 8.18 -12.82
N SER A 300 7.31 7.61 -12.54
CA SER A 300 8.57 8.02 -13.19
C SER A 300 8.56 7.69 -14.68
N LEU A 301 8.18 6.45 -15.04
CA LEU A 301 8.11 6.02 -16.44
C LEU A 301 7.07 6.81 -17.21
N LEU A 302 5.92 7.10 -16.59
CA LEU A 302 4.86 7.86 -17.23
C LEU A 302 5.31 9.27 -17.60
N VAL A 303 5.90 10.01 -16.65
CA VAL A 303 6.40 11.37 -16.92
C VAL A 303 7.56 11.33 -17.92
N SER A 304 8.49 10.38 -17.82
CA SER A 304 9.60 10.26 -18.76
C SER A 304 9.16 9.89 -20.18
N SER A 305 7.97 9.30 -20.34
CA SER A 305 7.39 8.95 -21.64
C SER A 305 6.71 10.13 -22.34
N VAL A 306 6.52 11.27 -21.66
CA VAL A 306 5.95 12.48 -22.26
C VAL A 306 7.08 13.42 -22.63
N THR A 307 7.04 13.97 -23.84
CA THR A 307 8.06 14.92 -24.31
C THR A 307 8.05 16.22 -23.50
N SER A 308 9.22 16.85 -23.33
CA SER A 308 9.34 18.13 -22.63
C SER A 308 8.47 19.24 -23.24
N ALA A 309 8.34 19.26 -24.57
CA ALA A 309 7.48 20.19 -25.29
C ALA A 309 5.99 19.99 -24.94
N ALA A 310 5.54 18.74 -24.83
CA ALA A 310 4.17 18.42 -24.44
C ALA A 310 3.88 18.80 -22.98
N LEU A 311 4.83 18.53 -22.07
CA LEU A 311 4.72 18.96 -20.67
C LEU A 311 4.63 20.48 -20.54
N GLY A 312 5.30 21.25 -21.41
CA GLY A 312 5.20 22.70 -21.45
C GLY A 312 3.93 23.27 -22.10
N ASN A 313 3.07 22.43 -22.71
CA ASN A 313 1.91 22.88 -23.47
C ASN A 313 0.60 22.75 -22.67
N ALA A 314 0.08 23.87 -22.17
CA ALA A 314 -1.15 23.90 -21.36
C ALA A 314 -2.40 23.37 -22.09
N ALA A 315 -2.43 23.37 -23.43
CA ALA A 315 -3.57 22.85 -24.19
C ALA A 315 -3.70 21.31 -24.11
N LEU A 316 -2.65 20.61 -23.67
CA LEU A 316 -2.64 19.15 -23.57
C LEU A 316 -3.08 18.61 -22.20
N ALA A 317 -3.40 19.48 -21.23
CA ALA A 317 -3.72 19.07 -19.86
C ALA A 317 -4.79 17.97 -19.77
N SER A 318 -5.89 18.10 -20.52
CA SER A 318 -6.97 17.10 -20.53
C SER A 318 -6.55 15.76 -21.14
N SER A 319 -5.75 15.78 -22.20
CA SER A 319 -5.24 14.56 -22.84
C SER A 319 -4.21 13.84 -21.96
N LEU A 320 -3.36 14.61 -21.26
CA LEU A 320 -2.43 14.07 -20.28
C LEU A 320 -3.16 13.49 -19.06
N ALA A 321 -4.23 14.15 -18.60
CA ALA A 321 -5.09 13.61 -17.55
C ALA A 321 -5.77 12.30 -17.97
N ALA A 322 -6.21 12.19 -19.22
CA ALA A 322 -6.80 10.96 -19.76
C ALA A 322 -5.76 9.82 -19.81
N LEU A 323 -4.52 10.10 -20.22
CA LEU A 323 -3.42 9.13 -20.17
C LEU A 323 -3.13 8.70 -18.72
N GLY A 324 -3.01 9.65 -17.80
CA GLY A 324 -2.81 9.37 -16.37
C GLY A 324 -3.90 8.48 -15.78
N SER A 325 -5.15 8.76 -16.12
CA SER A 325 -6.32 7.98 -15.68
C SER A 325 -6.27 6.56 -16.24
N ALA A 326 -5.93 6.39 -17.52
CA ALA A 326 -5.78 5.06 -18.13
C ALA A 326 -4.66 4.24 -17.46
N VAL A 327 -3.54 4.87 -17.11
CA VAL A 327 -2.45 4.22 -16.38
C VAL A 327 -2.88 3.83 -14.96
N ALA A 328 -3.63 4.68 -14.27
CA ALA A 328 -4.16 4.38 -12.93
C ALA A 328 -5.18 3.22 -12.93
N LEU A 329 -5.95 3.09 -14.02
CA LEU A 329 -6.81 1.92 -14.27
C LEU A 329 -6.01 0.65 -14.61
N GLY A 330 -4.72 0.77 -14.95
CA GLY A 330 -3.85 -0.35 -15.31
C GLY A 330 -4.27 -1.08 -16.59
N ASP A 331 -5.15 -0.49 -17.42
CA ASP A 331 -5.67 -1.11 -18.63
C ASP A 331 -4.78 -0.75 -19.84
N GLY A 332 -3.99 -1.72 -20.32
CA GLY A 332 -3.08 -1.54 -21.44
C GLY A 332 -3.75 -1.06 -22.72
N SER A 333 -5.01 -1.42 -22.95
CA SER A 333 -5.76 -0.97 -24.13
C SER A 333 -6.14 0.50 -24.00
N ALA A 334 -6.66 0.92 -22.84
CA ALA A 334 -6.98 2.31 -22.55
C ALA A 334 -5.73 3.20 -22.59
N ILE A 335 -4.60 2.71 -22.08
CA ILE A 335 -3.30 3.42 -22.12
C ILE A 335 -2.89 3.64 -23.58
N SER A 336 -2.97 2.60 -24.41
CA SER A 336 -2.61 2.69 -25.83
C SER A 336 -3.51 3.67 -26.58
N SER A 337 -4.83 3.67 -26.30
CA SER A 337 -5.76 4.63 -26.89
C SER A 337 -5.49 6.08 -26.46
N ALA A 338 -5.23 6.31 -25.17
CA ALA A 338 -4.91 7.64 -24.65
C ALA A 338 -3.57 8.16 -25.21
N ALA A 339 -2.56 7.28 -25.32
CA ALA A 339 -1.28 7.60 -25.94
C ALA A 339 -1.42 7.93 -27.43
N ALA A 340 -2.25 7.18 -28.17
CA ALA A 340 -2.52 7.45 -29.58
C ALA A 340 -3.15 8.84 -29.79
N ALA A 341 -4.03 9.29 -28.88
CA ALA A 341 -4.61 10.63 -28.92
C ALA A 341 -3.57 11.75 -28.69
N LEU A 342 -2.46 11.44 -28.01
CA LEU A 342 -1.34 12.36 -27.83
C LEU A 342 -0.36 12.35 -29.01
N GLY A 343 -0.32 11.29 -29.81
CA GLY A 343 0.54 11.18 -30.99
C GLY A 343 2.03 11.36 -30.65
N ASN A 344 2.73 12.23 -31.39
CA ASN A 344 4.17 12.47 -31.20
C ASN A 344 4.53 13.21 -29.88
N ASN A 345 3.54 13.54 -29.05
CA ASN A 345 3.78 14.13 -27.73
C ASN A 345 4.27 13.10 -26.69
N VAL A 346 4.19 11.81 -27.01
CA VAL A 346 4.66 10.70 -26.17
C VAL A 346 5.66 9.80 -26.91
N ASP A 347 6.59 9.20 -26.18
CA ASP A 347 7.48 8.15 -26.69
C ASP A 347 6.78 6.77 -26.63
N GLY A 348 6.61 6.13 -27.78
CA GLY A 348 5.97 4.83 -27.88
C GLY A 348 6.68 3.72 -27.10
N ASN A 349 8.02 3.75 -27.01
CA ASN A 349 8.77 2.75 -26.24
C ASN A 349 8.60 2.98 -24.73
N GLY A 350 8.61 4.25 -24.31
CA GLY A 350 8.23 4.66 -22.96
C GLY A 350 6.83 4.18 -22.59
N ILE A 351 5.82 4.41 -23.44
CA ILE A 351 4.45 3.94 -23.21
C ILE A 351 4.37 2.42 -23.11
N ALA A 352 5.08 1.65 -23.95
CA ALA A 352 5.15 0.21 -23.83
C ALA A 352 5.75 -0.25 -22.48
N SER A 353 6.73 0.49 -21.96
CA SER A 353 7.33 0.26 -20.64
C SER A 353 6.34 0.59 -19.52
N VAL A 354 5.56 1.67 -19.64
CA VAL A 354 4.47 2.01 -18.72
C VAL A 354 3.43 0.90 -18.66
N ILE A 355 2.97 0.41 -19.82
CA ILE A 355 2.00 -0.71 -19.89
C ILE A 355 2.55 -1.95 -19.18
N SER A 356 3.82 -2.28 -19.40
CA SER A 356 4.47 -3.42 -18.76
C SER A 356 4.59 -3.26 -17.24
N ALA A 357 4.76 -2.03 -16.75
CA ALA A 357 4.87 -1.74 -15.32
C ALA A 357 3.53 -1.84 -14.57
N VAL A 358 2.40 -1.52 -15.21
CA VAL A 358 1.06 -1.50 -14.57
C VAL A 358 0.19 -2.71 -14.88
N ASN A 359 0.62 -3.57 -15.82
CA ASN A 359 -0.05 -4.81 -16.18
C ASN A 359 0.83 -6.02 -15.80
N PRO A 360 0.70 -6.54 -14.56
CA PRO A 360 1.53 -7.65 -14.10
C PRO A 360 1.26 -8.91 -14.92
N THR A 361 2.27 -9.74 -15.06
CA THR A 361 2.19 -11.03 -15.79
C THR A 361 1.54 -12.14 -14.99
N ASP A 362 1.49 -11.98 -13.67
CA ASP A 362 1.11 -13.02 -12.72
C ASP A 362 -0.05 -12.50 -11.85
N TYR A 363 -1.25 -13.03 -12.07
CA TYR A 363 -2.47 -12.64 -11.34
C TYR A 363 -3.61 -13.66 -11.52
N LEU A 364 -4.58 -13.61 -10.62
CA LEU A 364 -5.88 -14.24 -10.81
C LEU A 364 -6.79 -13.29 -11.57
N ARG A 365 -7.36 -13.75 -12.68
CA ARG A 365 -8.32 -12.99 -13.48
C ARG A 365 -9.75 -13.37 -13.09
N ILE A 366 -10.57 -12.38 -12.80
CA ILE A 366 -12.01 -12.52 -12.62
C ILE A 366 -12.69 -12.35 -13.98
N ASP A 367 -13.21 -13.45 -14.51
CA ASP A 367 -13.84 -13.51 -15.84
C ASP A 367 -15.33 -13.16 -15.81
N SER A 368 -15.99 -13.50 -14.71
CA SER A 368 -17.42 -13.27 -14.52
C SER A 368 -17.72 -13.09 -13.04
N PHE A 369 -18.76 -12.31 -12.74
CA PHE A 369 -19.26 -12.13 -11.39
C PHE A 369 -20.79 -12.26 -11.43
N SER A 370 -21.35 -13.09 -10.55
CA SER A 370 -22.79 -13.29 -10.49
C SER A 370 -23.28 -13.39 -9.05
N ILE A 371 -24.51 -12.92 -8.86
CA ILE A 371 -25.20 -12.96 -7.58
C ILE A 371 -26.53 -13.66 -7.81
N ASN A 372 -26.82 -14.68 -6.99
CA ASN A 372 -28.01 -15.53 -7.15
C ASN A 372 -28.13 -16.13 -8.57
N GLY A 373 -26.99 -16.39 -9.22
CA GLY A 373 -26.93 -16.87 -10.61
C GLY A 373 -27.17 -15.82 -11.69
N THR A 374 -27.50 -14.57 -11.34
CA THR A 374 -27.60 -13.46 -12.30
C THR A 374 -26.23 -12.81 -12.48
N ALA A 375 -25.74 -12.74 -13.71
CA ALA A 375 -24.51 -12.03 -14.03
C ALA A 375 -24.68 -10.53 -13.76
N VAL A 376 -23.75 -9.93 -13.02
CA VAL A 376 -23.77 -8.50 -12.68
C VAL A 376 -22.39 -7.90 -12.91
N PRO A 377 -22.30 -6.60 -13.26
CA PRO A 377 -21.01 -5.93 -13.35
C PRO A 377 -20.34 -5.86 -11.97
N LEU A 378 -19.01 -5.78 -11.95
CA LEU A 378 -18.27 -5.40 -10.76
C LEU A 378 -18.41 -3.88 -10.57
N SER A 379 -19.41 -3.47 -9.79
CA SER A 379 -19.72 -2.08 -9.48
C SER A 379 -19.93 -1.87 -7.98
N SER A 380 -19.90 -0.61 -7.54
CA SER A 380 -20.16 -0.23 -6.14
C SER A 380 -21.58 -0.51 -5.67
N ALA A 381 -22.53 -0.68 -6.59
CA ALA A 381 -23.90 -1.08 -6.30
C ALA A 381 -24.49 -1.90 -7.45
N VAL A 382 -25.30 -2.90 -7.11
CA VAL A 382 -26.04 -3.77 -8.04
C VAL A 382 -27.43 -4.05 -7.49
N THR A 383 -28.40 -4.24 -8.39
CA THR A 383 -29.75 -4.69 -8.03
C THR A 383 -29.99 -6.06 -8.64
N VAL A 384 -30.48 -7.00 -7.84
CA VAL A 384 -30.76 -8.37 -8.28
C VAL A 384 -32.14 -8.82 -7.80
N ASN A 385 -32.80 -9.61 -8.64
CA ASN A 385 -34.07 -10.23 -8.29
C ASN A 385 -33.82 -11.47 -7.42
N GLY A 386 -34.63 -11.66 -6.40
CA GLY A 386 -34.61 -12.86 -5.57
C GLY A 386 -34.97 -12.58 -4.11
N SER A 387 -35.58 -13.58 -3.47
CA SER A 387 -36.07 -13.48 -2.09
C SER A 387 -34.95 -13.31 -1.06
N THR A 388 -33.74 -13.81 -1.34
CA THR A 388 -32.61 -13.87 -0.41
C THR A 388 -31.27 -13.76 -1.13
N LEU A 389 -30.23 -13.23 -0.48
CA LEU A 389 -28.86 -13.32 -0.98
C LEU A 389 -28.28 -14.71 -0.67
N ASN A 390 -28.28 -15.59 -1.67
CA ASN A 390 -27.91 -16.99 -1.49
C ASN A 390 -26.45 -17.27 -1.80
N ASN A 391 -26.02 -16.89 -3.01
CA ASN A 391 -24.67 -17.16 -3.48
C ASN A 391 -24.11 -15.98 -4.25
N ILE A 392 -22.80 -15.80 -4.09
CA ILE A 392 -21.98 -14.95 -4.94
C ILE A 392 -20.98 -15.88 -5.63
N LYS A 393 -20.94 -15.84 -6.96
CA LYS A 393 -20.06 -16.69 -7.75
C LYS A 393 -19.15 -15.85 -8.62
N THR A 394 -17.95 -16.38 -8.85
CA THR A 394 -16.96 -15.74 -9.71
C THR A 394 -16.23 -16.76 -10.58
N GLY A 395 -16.13 -16.48 -11.87
CA GLY A 395 -15.23 -17.20 -12.76
C GLY A 395 -13.80 -16.75 -12.49
N VAL A 396 -12.87 -17.69 -12.34
CA VAL A 396 -11.47 -17.40 -12.03
C VAL A 396 -10.56 -18.12 -13.01
N THR A 397 -9.69 -17.36 -13.68
CA THR A 397 -8.62 -17.87 -14.53
C THR A 397 -7.26 -17.54 -13.91
N GLN A 398 -6.35 -18.50 -13.90
CA GLN A 398 -4.95 -18.29 -13.55
C GLN A 398 -4.20 -17.67 -14.75
N VAL A 399 -3.58 -16.50 -14.56
CA VAL A 399 -2.70 -15.89 -15.56
C VAL A 399 -1.27 -15.89 -15.03
N GLY A 400 -0.36 -16.54 -15.77
CA GLY A 400 1.03 -16.71 -15.32
C GLY A 400 1.14 -17.58 -14.07
N GLN A 401 1.95 -17.12 -13.11
CA GLN A 401 2.23 -17.75 -11.83
C GLN A 401 1.79 -16.85 -10.67
N PRO A 402 0.48 -16.66 -10.44
CA PRO A 402 -0.04 -15.76 -9.40
C PRO A 402 0.36 -16.11 -7.98
N PHE A 403 0.84 -17.35 -7.77
CA PHE A 403 1.33 -17.84 -6.49
C PHE A 403 2.86 -17.98 -6.46
N GLY A 404 3.55 -17.46 -7.49
CA GLY A 404 4.99 -17.62 -7.67
C GLY A 404 5.39 -19.10 -7.74
N THR A 405 6.31 -19.50 -6.87
CA THR A 405 6.72 -20.90 -6.68
C THR A 405 5.94 -21.61 -5.56
N GLY A 406 5.02 -20.89 -4.91
CA GLY A 406 4.22 -21.41 -3.80
C GLY A 406 3.05 -22.27 -4.28
N ALA A 407 2.36 -22.87 -3.31
CA ALA A 407 1.11 -23.56 -3.57
C ALA A 407 0.00 -22.55 -3.93
N SER A 408 -0.98 -23.00 -4.73
CA SER A 408 -2.14 -22.20 -5.14
C SER A 408 -3.14 -22.03 -4.00
N GLU A 409 -2.72 -21.30 -2.97
CA GLU A 409 -3.43 -21.17 -1.71
C GLU A 409 -3.73 -19.71 -1.41
N ILE A 410 -4.96 -19.47 -0.94
CA ILE A 410 -5.45 -18.14 -0.59
C ILE A 410 -6.04 -18.14 0.82
N ARG A 411 -6.06 -16.95 1.41
CA ARG A 411 -6.98 -16.59 2.49
C ARG A 411 -8.14 -15.83 1.86
N ALA A 412 -9.34 -15.96 2.43
CA ALA A 412 -10.52 -15.27 1.93
C ALA A 412 -11.28 -14.60 3.06
N GLY A 413 -11.83 -13.42 2.78
CA GLY A 413 -12.67 -12.68 3.70
C GLY A 413 -14.00 -12.34 3.05
N LEU A 414 -15.07 -12.48 3.82
CA LEU A 414 -16.42 -12.02 3.51
C LEU A 414 -16.88 -11.13 4.67
N ARG A 415 -17.39 -9.96 4.34
CA ARG A 415 -18.13 -9.11 5.28
C ARG A 415 -19.44 -8.71 4.62
N TYR A 416 -20.53 -8.69 5.36
CA TYR A 416 -21.71 -7.97 4.92
C TYR A 416 -22.45 -7.27 6.07
N VAL A 417 -23.05 -6.12 5.78
CA VAL A 417 -23.95 -5.41 6.70
C VAL A 417 -25.38 -5.48 6.20
N TYR A 418 -26.30 -5.92 7.04
CA TYR A 418 -27.71 -6.05 6.75
C TYR A 418 -28.55 -5.78 8.00
N ASN A 419 -29.56 -4.91 7.90
CA ASN A 419 -30.47 -4.55 9.00
C ASN A 419 -29.76 -4.21 10.32
N GLY A 420 -28.66 -3.46 10.25
CA GLY A 420 -27.87 -3.06 11.42
C GLY A 420 -27.01 -4.17 12.04
N ASN A 421 -27.02 -5.38 11.48
CA ASN A 421 -26.09 -6.44 11.82
C ASN A 421 -24.97 -6.53 10.80
N GLU A 422 -23.76 -6.75 11.28
CA GLU A 422 -22.58 -7.01 10.47
C GLU A 422 -22.13 -8.44 10.69
N VAL A 423 -21.95 -9.20 9.61
CA VAL A 423 -21.40 -10.56 9.65
C VAL A 423 -20.07 -10.56 8.93
N ILE A 424 -19.05 -11.07 9.61
CA ILE A 424 -17.68 -11.15 9.13
C ILE A 424 -17.23 -12.61 9.19
N VAL A 425 -16.60 -13.07 8.12
CA VAL A 425 -16.02 -14.41 8.00
C VAL A 425 -14.62 -14.29 7.43
N VAL A 426 -13.65 -14.88 8.10
CA VAL A 426 -12.30 -15.12 7.57
C VAL A 426 -12.07 -16.62 7.42
N ILE A 427 -11.70 -17.04 6.21
CA ILE A 427 -11.30 -18.40 5.86
C ILE A 427 -9.78 -18.42 5.83
N GLU A 428 -9.17 -19.16 6.77
CA GLU A 428 -7.71 -19.13 6.96
C GLU A 428 -6.92 -19.80 5.84
N ARG A 429 -7.56 -20.64 5.02
CA ARG A 429 -6.91 -21.35 3.91
C ARG A 429 -7.95 -21.92 2.94
N ALA A 430 -7.76 -21.66 1.66
CA ALA A 430 -8.43 -22.38 0.58
C ALA A 430 -7.41 -22.72 -0.52
N VAL A 431 -7.47 -23.97 -0.99
CA VAL A 431 -6.62 -24.49 -2.06
C VAL A 431 -7.38 -24.38 -3.38
N LEU A 432 -6.80 -23.66 -4.33
CA LEU A 432 -7.31 -23.51 -5.69
C LEU A 432 -6.56 -24.46 -6.63
N THR A 433 -7.29 -25.21 -7.45
CA THR A 433 -6.71 -26.10 -8.46
C THR A 433 -7.10 -25.62 -9.84
N PHE A 434 -6.11 -25.47 -10.71
CA PHE A 434 -6.31 -25.01 -12.08
C PHE A 434 -5.92 -26.11 -13.07
N SER A 435 -6.67 -26.22 -14.17
CA SER A 435 -6.35 -27.04 -15.33
C SER A 435 -6.52 -26.20 -16.58
N ASN A 436 -5.50 -26.16 -17.45
CA ASN A 436 -5.47 -25.25 -18.61
C ASN A 436 -5.82 -23.80 -18.23
N ASN A 437 -5.28 -23.32 -17.11
CA ASN A 437 -5.54 -22.00 -16.51
C ASN A 437 -6.97 -21.78 -15.97
N GLN A 438 -7.91 -22.71 -16.17
CA GLN A 438 -9.27 -22.61 -15.64
C GLN A 438 -9.37 -23.22 -14.25
N LEU A 439 -10.13 -22.60 -13.36
CA LEU A 439 -10.42 -23.18 -12.05
C LEU A 439 -11.21 -24.48 -12.20
N VAL A 440 -10.73 -25.56 -11.59
CA VAL A 440 -11.38 -26.88 -11.61
C VAL A 440 -11.70 -27.43 -10.22
N ALA A 441 -11.11 -26.85 -9.17
CA ALA A 441 -11.50 -27.11 -7.79
C ALA A 441 -11.09 -25.93 -6.90
N ALA A 442 -11.85 -25.71 -5.83
CA ALA A 442 -11.55 -24.79 -4.75
C ALA A 442 -12.03 -25.44 -3.45
N GLN A 443 -11.08 -25.84 -2.60
CA GLN A 443 -11.36 -26.64 -1.41
C GLN A 443 -10.78 -26.00 -0.17
N ILE A 444 -11.50 -26.08 0.94
CA ILE A 444 -11.03 -25.67 2.26
C ILE A 444 -10.59 -26.95 2.97
N PRO A 445 -9.28 -27.16 3.19
CA PRO A 445 -8.79 -28.38 3.81
C PRO A 445 -9.47 -28.67 5.17
N PRO A 446 -9.70 -29.94 5.51
CA PRO A 446 -10.12 -30.30 6.86
C PRO A 446 -9.14 -29.74 7.90
N GLY A 447 -9.65 -29.22 9.02
CA GLY A 447 -8.80 -28.58 10.04
C GLY A 447 -8.59 -27.09 9.86
N THR A 448 -8.88 -26.52 8.69
CA THR A 448 -8.82 -25.06 8.48
C THR A 448 -9.88 -24.35 9.33
N SER A 449 -9.52 -23.22 9.95
CA SER A 449 -10.47 -22.43 10.73
C SER A 449 -11.27 -21.45 9.87
N PHE A 450 -12.55 -21.33 10.19
CA PHE A 450 -13.41 -20.20 9.86
C PHE A 450 -13.53 -19.33 11.10
N GLN A 451 -13.06 -18.09 11.03
CA GLN A 451 -13.27 -17.10 12.08
C GLN A 451 -14.50 -16.29 11.75
N PHE A 452 -15.47 -16.27 12.64
CA PHE A 452 -16.70 -15.51 12.49
C PHE A 452 -16.81 -14.43 13.56
N VAL A 453 -17.26 -13.26 13.14
CA VAL A 453 -17.75 -12.21 14.04
C VAL A 453 -19.10 -11.75 13.54
N VAL A 454 -20.02 -11.58 14.48
CA VAL A 454 -21.28 -10.87 14.25
C VAL A 454 -21.30 -9.69 15.21
N ASN A 455 -21.54 -8.50 14.68
CA ASN A 455 -21.72 -7.26 15.45
C ASN A 455 -23.10 -6.66 15.19
N GLY A 456 -23.63 -5.89 16.14
CA GLY A 456 -24.88 -5.14 15.99
C GLY A 456 -25.91 -5.51 17.06
N THR A 457 -27.11 -5.89 16.65
CA THR A 457 -28.14 -6.39 17.58
C THR A 457 -27.78 -7.76 18.15
N ILE A 458 -26.96 -8.51 17.42
CA ILE A 458 -26.34 -9.76 17.84
C ILE A 458 -24.84 -9.52 17.90
N ASN A 459 -24.21 -9.86 19.02
CA ASN A 459 -22.75 -9.75 19.17
C ASN A 459 -22.20 -11.13 19.55
N THR A 460 -21.41 -11.73 18.66
CA THR A 460 -20.76 -13.01 18.93
C THR A 460 -19.47 -13.16 18.14
N ARG A 461 -18.55 -13.98 18.67
CA ARG A 461 -17.37 -14.45 17.98
C ARG A 461 -17.30 -15.97 18.06
N VAL A 462 -16.99 -16.63 16.95
CA VAL A 462 -16.84 -18.09 16.95
C VAL A 462 -15.79 -18.53 15.94
N SER A 463 -15.01 -19.53 16.35
CA SER A 463 -14.13 -20.27 15.46
C SER A 463 -14.75 -21.63 15.16
N VAL A 464 -14.93 -21.95 13.89
CA VAL A 464 -15.46 -23.24 13.44
C VAL A 464 -14.44 -23.89 12.51
N THR A 465 -14.19 -25.18 12.69
CA THR A 465 -13.23 -25.90 11.83
C THR A 465 -13.92 -26.49 10.60
N SER A 466 -13.26 -26.40 9.45
CA SER A 466 -13.65 -27.05 8.20
C SER A 466 -13.58 -28.58 8.33
N THR A 467 -14.57 -29.25 7.75
CA THR A 467 -14.58 -30.71 7.55
C THR A 467 -14.19 -31.12 6.12
N GLY A 468 -13.63 -30.20 5.33
CA GLY A 468 -13.37 -30.39 3.90
C GLY A 468 -14.38 -29.69 3.00
N ASP A 469 -14.73 -28.43 3.30
CA ASP A 469 -15.73 -27.68 2.55
C ASP A 469 -15.29 -27.34 1.11
N SER A 470 -16.24 -27.33 0.17
CA SER A 470 -16.00 -26.88 -1.21
C SER A 470 -16.42 -25.43 -1.38
N LEU A 471 -15.55 -24.64 -2.01
CA LEU A 471 -15.85 -23.32 -2.57
C LEU A 471 -16.02 -23.39 -4.10
N PHE A 472 -16.20 -24.57 -4.68
CA PHE A 472 -16.31 -24.76 -6.12
C PHE A 472 -17.70 -25.25 -6.51
N ASP A 473 -18.31 -24.58 -7.48
CA ASP A 473 -19.52 -25.03 -8.15
C ASP A 473 -19.13 -25.80 -9.41
N SER A 474 -19.23 -27.13 -9.35
CA SER A 474 -18.89 -28.00 -10.48
C SER A 474 -19.83 -27.88 -11.68
N SER A 475 -21.02 -27.28 -11.50
CA SER A 475 -21.96 -27.07 -12.61
C SER A 475 -21.58 -25.87 -13.48
N SER A 476 -21.00 -24.82 -12.88
CA SER A 476 -20.60 -23.60 -13.57
C SER A 476 -19.09 -23.42 -13.72
N GLY A 477 -18.27 -24.22 -13.03
CA GLY A 477 -16.81 -24.06 -13.01
C GLY A 477 -16.36 -22.82 -12.25
N GLN A 478 -17.18 -22.29 -11.33
CA GLN A 478 -16.94 -21.03 -10.65
C GLN A 478 -16.56 -21.24 -9.18
N LEU A 479 -15.79 -20.30 -8.65
CA LEU A 479 -15.66 -20.12 -7.21
C LEU A 479 -17.00 -19.62 -6.67
N THR A 480 -17.50 -20.22 -5.59
CA THR A 480 -18.79 -19.93 -4.99
C THR A 480 -18.66 -19.63 -3.50
N LEU A 481 -19.27 -18.52 -3.10
CA LEU A 481 -19.44 -18.12 -1.71
C LEU A 481 -20.93 -18.24 -1.38
N SER A 482 -21.29 -19.31 -0.69
CA SER A 482 -22.66 -19.60 -0.27
C SER A 482 -22.92 -18.99 1.11
N ILE A 483 -23.68 -17.89 1.14
CA ILE A 483 -24.07 -17.21 2.40
C ILE A 483 -24.84 -18.18 3.29
N ALA A 484 -25.75 -18.97 2.72
CA ALA A 484 -26.49 -19.99 3.45
C ALA A 484 -25.58 -21.06 4.07
N THR A 485 -24.49 -21.46 3.38
CA THR A 485 -23.53 -22.42 3.94
C THR A 485 -22.80 -21.83 5.15
N PHE A 486 -22.33 -20.58 5.05
CA PHE A 486 -21.64 -19.90 6.15
C PHE A 486 -22.56 -19.68 7.36
N LEU A 487 -23.80 -19.23 7.13
CA LEU A 487 -24.80 -19.06 8.19
C LEU A 487 -25.20 -20.41 8.82
N ASN A 488 -25.29 -21.49 8.04
CA ASN A 488 -25.53 -22.81 8.60
C ASN A 488 -24.37 -23.32 9.45
N LYS A 489 -23.11 -22.99 9.12
CA LYS A 489 -21.97 -23.29 10.00
C LYS A 489 -22.06 -22.55 11.32
N LEU A 490 -22.40 -21.26 11.29
CA LEU A 490 -22.69 -20.48 12.49
C LEU A 490 -23.80 -21.11 13.33
N ARG A 491 -24.90 -21.52 12.69
CA ARG A 491 -26.01 -22.21 13.37
C ARG A 491 -25.56 -23.51 14.03
N SER A 492 -24.80 -24.32 13.30
CA SER A 492 -24.30 -25.62 13.77
C SER A 492 -23.27 -25.52 14.89
N SER A 493 -22.66 -24.34 15.10
CA SER A 493 -21.81 -24.09 16.29
C SER A 493 -22.60 -24.10 17.61
N GLY A 494 -23.93 -23.99 17.56
CA GLY A 494 -24.80 -23.96 18.73
C GLY A 494 -24.89 -22.60 19.44
N ILE A 495 -24.13 -21.60 18.99
CA ILE A 495 -24.08 -20.27 19.64
C ILE A 495 -25.28 -19.39 19.26
N LEU A 496 -25.78 -19.51 18.04
CA LEU A 496 -26.90 -18.71 17.54
C LEU A 496 -28.14 -19.58 17.29
N SER A 497 -29.29 -19.08 17.73
CA SER A 497 -30.60 -19.68 17.45
C SER A 497 -31.01 -19.52 15.98
N ALA A 498 -31.99 -20.32 15.54
CA ALA A 498 -32.52 -20.23 14.17
C ALA A 498 -33.10 -18.83 13.85
N ALA A 499 -33.77 -18.18 14.82
CA ALA A 499 -34.31 -16.84 14.65
C ALA A 499 -33.20 -15.79 14.49
N GLN A 500 -32.11 -15.92 15.25
CA GLN A 500 -30.94 -15.04 15.09
C GLN A 500 -30.28 -15.22 13.72
N ILE A 501 -30.13 -16.46 13.25
CA ILE A 501 -29.59 -16.74 11.91
C ILE A 501 -30.49 -16.15 10.81
N GLN A 502 -31.82 -16.23 10.97
CA GLN A 502 -32.76 -15.61 10.04
C GLN A 502 -32.59 -14.09 10.00
N ALA A 503 -32.40 -13.43 11.15
CA ALA A 503 -32.15 -11.99 11.21
C ALA A 503 -30.83 -11.55 10.54
N LEU A 504 -29.86 -12.47 10.41
CA LEU A 504 -28.60 -12.26 9.69
C LEU A 504 -28.69 -12.58 8.20
N THR A 505 -29.79 -13.14 7.71
CA THR A 505 -29.95 -13.54 6.31
C THR A 505 -30.49 -12.37 5.49
N PRO A 506 -29.76 -11.84 4.49
CA PRO A 506 -30.28 -10.75 3.66
C PRO A 506 -31.47 -11.22 2.83
N THR A 507 -32.62 -10.56 2.98
CA THR A 507 -33.87 -10.86 2.26
C THR A 507 -34.41 -9.65 1.50
N ALA A 508 -35.19 -9.90 0.44
CA ALA A 508 -35.93 -8.87 -0.28
C ALA A 508 -37.23 -8.45 0.46
N PRO A 509 -37.66 -7.18 0.34
CA PRO A 509 -36.88 -6.04 -0.16
C PRO A 509 -35.79 -5.66 0.87
N GLY A 510 -34.57 -5.39 0.41
CA GLY A 510 -33.49 -5.01 1.30
C GLY A 510 -32.17 -4.78 0.58
N ALA A 511 -31.20 -4.18 1.26
CA ALA A 511 -29.85 -3.96 0.74
C ALA A 511 -28.81 -4.50 1.71
N ALA A 512 -27.77 -5.14 1.18
CA ALA A 512 -26.61 -5.61 1.93
C ALA A 512 -25.34 -4.95 1.39
N ASP A 513 -24.55 -4.33 2.27
CA ASP A 513 -23.21 -3.82 1.92
C ASP A 513 -22.19 -4.95 2.06
N VAL A 514 -21.76 -5.51 0.94
CA VAL A 514 -20.92 -6.71 0.88
C VAL A 514 -19.48 -6.34 0.54
N THR A 515 -18.52 -6.90 1.27
CA THR A 515 -17.09 -6.83 0.96
C THR A 515 -16.55 -8.25 0.79
N LEU A 516 -15.81 -8.46 -0.29
CA LEU A 516 -15.13 -9.71 -0.62
C LEU A 516 -13.65 -9.41 -0.81
N VAL A 517 -12.80 -10.22 -0.20
CA VAL A 517 -11.34 -10.08 -0.30
C VAL A 517 -10.69 -11.43 -0.45
N VAL A 518 -9.67 -11.50 -1.29
CA VAL A 518 -8.71 -12.59 -1.27
C VAL A 518 -7.32 -12.04 -0.94
N GLY A 519 -6.63 -12.77 -0.09
CA GLY A 519 -5.27 -12.47 0.34
C GLY A 519 -4.39 -13.70 0.23
N SER A 520 -3.11 -13.51 0.52
CA SER A 520 -2.13 -14.59 0.54
C SER A 520 -2.20 -15.40 1.83
N GLU A 521 -1.95 -16.70 1.74
CA GLU A 521 -1.65 -17.52 2.93
C GLU A 521 -0.18 -17.39 3.36
N THR A 522 0.74 -17.23 2.41
CA THR A 522 2.19 -17.31 2.64
C THR A 522 2.88 -15.95 2.72
N GLY A 523 2.11 -14.86 2.69
CA GLY A 523 2.63 -13.49 2.57
C GLY A 523 3.09 -13.12 1.15
N GLN A 524 3.03 -14.03 0.19
CA GLN A 524 3.33 -13.77 -1.22
C GLN A 524 2.13 -13.10 -1.94
N PRO A 525 2.31 -12.00 -2.70
CA PRO A 525 1.21 -11.29 -3.36
C PRO A 525 0.32 -12.22 -4.18
N VAL A 526 -0.97 -12.27 -3.88
CA VAL A 526 -1.98 -12.81 -4.81
C VAL A 526 -2.69 -11.63 -5.44
N ARG A 527 -2.18 -11.16 -6.59
CA ARG A 527 -2.80 -10.06 -7.33
C ARG A 527 -4.07 -10.54 -8.03
N VAL A 528 -5.10 -9.69 -8.03
CA VAL A 528 -6.36 -9.99 -8.71
C VAL A 528 -6.72 -8.87 -9.68
N ARG A 529 -7.13 -9.26 -10.89
CA ARG A 529 -7.60 -8.35 -11.93
C ARG A 529 -8.97 -8.81 -12.43
N ALA A 530 -9.82 -7.88 -12.81
CA ALA A 530 -11.11 -8.17 -13.42
C ALA A 530 -11.10 -7.82 -14.90
N VAL A 531 -11.87 -8.55 -15.72
CA VAL A 531 -12.12 -8.16 -17.11
C VAL A 531 -12.79 -6.79 -17.14
N SER A 532 -12.26 -5.88 -17.96
CA SER A 532 -12.75 -4.51 -18.13
C SER A 532 -12.62 -4.12 -19.59
N GLY A 533 -13.74 -3.85 -20.27
CA GLY A 533 -13.74 -3.56 -21.71
C GLY A 533 -13.07 -4.68 -22.51
N SER A 534 -12.01 -4.34 -23.27
CA SER A 534 -11.20 -5.29 -24.04
C SER A 534 -9.97 -5.81 -23.28
N GLY A 535 -9.75 -5.38 -22.03
CA GLY A 535 -8.58 -5.70 -21.22
C GLY A 535 -8.93 -6.24 -19.84
N THR A 536 -8.03 -5.98 -18.89
CA THR A 536 -8.25 -6.25 -17.47
C THR A 536 -7.83 -5.05 -16.65
N ALA A 537 -8.46 -4.83 -15.50
CA ALA A 537 -8.13 -3.80 -14.53
C ALA A 537 -7.80 -4.44 -13.16
N PRO A 538 -6.84 -3.90 -12.38
CA PRO A 538 -6.60 -4.38 -11.02
C PRO A 538 -7.83 -4.14 -10.16
N MET A 539 -8.12 -5.10 -9.27
CA MET A 539 -9.11 -4.87 -8.21
C MET A 539 -8.53 -3.94 -7.13
N SER A 540 -9.39 -3.33 -6.33
CA SER A 540 -8.95 -2.46 -5.23
C SER A 540 -8.47 -3.28 -4.04
N VAL A 541 -7.60 -2.68 -3.22
CA VAL A 541 -7.22 -3.26 -1.93
C VAL A 541 -8.35 -3.02 -0.93
N VAL A 542 -8.79 -4.08 -0.26
CA VAL A 542 -9.82 -4.07 0.78
C VAL A 542 -9.41 -5.00 1.91
N GLY A 543 -10.02 -4.82 3.09
CA GLY A 543 -9.72 -5.60 4.28
C GLY A 543 -10.97 -6.09 4.99
N VAL A 544 -10.88 -7.28 5.57
CA VAL A 544 -11.88 -7.89 6.44
C VAL A 544 -11.18 -8.34 7.72
N ASP A 545 -11.73 -7.99 8.88
CA ASP A 545 -11.10 -8.24 10.18
C ASP A 545 -12.12 -8.75 11.21
N THR A 546 -11.75 -9.84 11.89
CA THR A 546 -12.51 -10.46 12.98
C THR A 546 -11.97 -10.07 14.37
N GLY A 547 -10.91 -9.26 14.43
CA GLY A 547 -10.14 -8.95 15.63
C GLY A 547 -9.12 -10.05 15.98
N ASP A 548 -9.49 -11.32 15.80
CA ASP A 548 -8.59 -12.47 16.01
C ASP A 548 -7.84 -12.86 14.74
N SER A 549 -8.40 -12.50 13.58
CA SER A 549 -7.84 -12.76 12.26
C SER A 549 -8.31 -11.73 11.23
N ALA A 550 -7.39 -11.30 10.38
CA ALA A 550 -7.66 -10.35 9.30
C ALA A 550 -7.17 -10.88 7.96
N VAL A 551 -7.87 -10.52 6.89
CA VAL A 551 -7.45 -10.72 5.50
C VAL A 551 -7.54 -9.39 4.79
N VAL A 552 -6.43 -8.98 4.22
CA VAL A 552 -6.27 -7.77 3.41
C VAL A 552 -5.63 -8.19 2.10
N GLY A 553 -6.18 -7.68 0.99
CA GLY A 553 -5.74 -8.04 -0.34
C GLY A 553 -6.66 -7.44 -1.39
N TYR A 554 -6.71 -8.06 -2.56
CA TYR A 554 -7.47 -7.53 -3.69
C TYR A 554 -8.90 -8.06 -3.67
N GLY A 555 -9.86 -7.16 -3.85
CA GLY A 555 -11.25 -7.50 -3.68
C GLY A 555 -12.20 -6.38 -4.10
N THR A 556 -13.45 -6.50 -3.68
CA THR A 556 -14.52 -5.58 -4.06
C THR A 556 -15.43 -5.29 -2.87
N ARG A 557 -16.00 -4.09 -2.88
CA ARG A 557 -17.11 -3.68 -2.03
C ARG A 557 -18.29 -3.29 -2.90
N THR A 558 -19.45 -3.86 -2.65
CA THR A 558 -20.65 -3.64 -3.45
C THR A 558 -21.91 -3.66 -2.58
N ILE A 559 -22.81 -2.72 -2.83
CA ILE A 559 -24.15 -2.71 -2.23
C ILE A 559 -25.06 -3.58 -3.11
N VAL A 560 -25.53 -4.69 -2.56
CA VAL A 560 -26.46 -5.61 -3.23
C VAL A 560 -27.87 -5.28 -2.79
N THR A 561 -28.67 -4.71 -3.69
CA THR A 561 -30.11 -4.48 -3.47
C THR A 561 -30.90 -5.68 -3.98
N LEU A 562 -31.64 -6.32 -3.08
CA LEU A 562 -32.54 -7.44 -3.36
C LEU A 562 -33.95 -6.91 -3.59
N VAL A 563 -34.52 -7.25 -4.74
CA VAL A 563 -35.93 -6.98 -5.07
C VAL A 563 -36.69 -8.29 -5.26
N PRO A 564 -38.00 -8.34 -4.88
CA PRO A 564 -38.81 -9.55 -4.93
C PRO A 564 -38.86 -10.25 -6.28
#